data_AF-A0A5C6EMR6-F1
#
_entry.id   AF-A0A5C6EMR6-F1
#
_cell.length_a   1.000
_cell.length_b   1.000
_cell.length_c   1.000
_cell.angle_alpha   90.00
_cell.angle_beta   90.00
_cell.angle_gamma   90.00
#
_symmetry.space_group_name_H-M   'P 1'
#
loop_
_entity.id
_entity.type
_entity.pdbx_description
1 polymer ?
#
loop_
_entity_poly.entity_id
_entity_poly.type
_entity_poly.pdbx_seq_one_letter_code
_entity_poly.pdbx_strand_id
1 'polypeptide(L)'
;METKKKESKKTQKPVHTVRRGAIAASIWKRQSMNGYCYFEYSLSRSYKSQSSGKEGYSSNFFDRNAAQVIEVIKEASAWIEEQSSPADETEKEAA
;
A
#
# COMPACT_ATOMS: atom_id res chain seq x y z
N MET A 1 32.44 17.66 14.26
CA MET A 1 30.96 17.70 14.14
C MET A 1 30.50 16.30 13.83
N GLU A 2 29.95 15.61 14.81
CA GLU A 2 29.59 14.19 14.72
C GLU A 2 28.22 14.06 14.02
N THR A 3 28.21 13.46 12.83
CA THR A 3 26.99 13.26 12.05
C THR A 3 26.21 12.09 12.66
N LYS A 4 25.17 12.43 13.41
CA LYS A 4 24.21 11.49 14.00
C LYS A 4 23.51 10.71 12.87
N LYS A 5 23.98 9.49 12.61
CA LYS A 5 23.39 8.52 11.68
C LYS A 5 21.96 8.22 12.12
N LYS A 6 20.97 8.81 11.44
CA LYS A 6 19.55 8.46 11.62
C LYS A 6 19.37 6.99 11.29
N GLU A 7 19.03 6.21 12.31
CA GLU A 7 18.66 4.81 12.20
C GLU A 7 17.52 4.68 11.18
N SER A 8 17.81 4.00 10.07
CA SER A 8 16.85 3.78 9.00
C SER A 8 15.75 2.86 9.52
N LYS A 9 14.58 3.43 9.85
CA LYS A 9 13.33 2.67 10.03
C LYS A 9 13.24 1.65 8.90
N LYS A 10 13.26 0.35 9.21
CA LYS A 10 12.98 -0.72 8.24
C LYS A 10 11.70 -0.33 7.53
N THR A 11 11.82 0.12 6.29
CA THR A 11 10.67 0.53 5.50
C THR A 11 9.97 -0.77 5.16
N GLN A 12 8.92 -1.09 5.92
CA GLN A 12 8.09 -2.25 5.61
C GLN A 12 7.68 -2.11 4.15
N LYS A 13 7.89 -3.16 3.36
CA LYS A 13 7.47 -3.18 1.95
C LYS A 13 5.97 -3.47 1.90
N PRO A 14 5.26 -2.96 0.88
CA PRO A 14 3.87 -3.37 0.70
C PRO A 14 3.83 -4.88 0.43
N VAL A 15 2.85 -5.56 1.03
CA VAL A 15 2.60 -6.99 0.83
C VAL A 15 1.96 -7.26 -0.52
N HIS A 16 1.20 -6.30 -1.03
CA HIS A 16 0.59 -6.36 -2.35
C HIS A 16 0.48 -4.95 -2.93
N THR A 17 0.40 -4.83 -4.25
CA THR A 17 0.20 -3.53 -4.92
C THR A 17 -0.69 -3.69 -6.13
N VAL A 18 -1.82 -3.00 -6.12
CA VAL A 18 -2.75 -2.93 -7.24
C VAL A 18 -2.43 -1.67 -8.05
N ARG A 19 -2.38 -1.77 -9.39
CA ARG A 19 -2.09 -0.63 -10.27
C ARG A 19 -3.02 -0.56 -11.47
N ARG A 20 -3.57 0.63 -11.73
CA ARG A 20 -4.32 0.97 -12.94
C ARG A 20 -3.80 2.29 -13.51
N GLY A 21 -3.04 2.19 -14.60
CA GLY A 21 -2.38 3.33 -15.22
C GLY A 21 -1.43 4.06 -14.25
N ALA A 22 -1.74 5.33 -13.99
CA ALA A 22 -0.96 6.17 -13.09
C ALA A 22 -1.32 6.00 -11.61
N ILE A 23 -2.41 5.32 -11.27
CA ILE A 23 -2.90 5.15 -9.90
C ILE A 23 -2.48 3.77 -9.38
N ALA A 24 -2.00 3.71 -8.13
CA ALA A 24 -1.68 2.48 -7.44
C ALA A 24 -2.14 2.50 -5.97
N ALA A 25 -2.63 1.36 -5.49
CA ALA A 25 -2.84 1.09 -4.07
C ALA A 25 -1.75 0.13 -3.58
N SER A 26 -0.97 0.58 -2.61
CA SER A 26 0.01 -0.25 -1.91
C SER A 26 -0.64 -0.79 -0.65
N ILE A 27 -0.74 -2.11 -0.51
CA ILE A 27 -1.33 -2.79 0.64
C ILE A 27 -0.22 -3.18 1.62
N TRP A 28 -0.44 -2.93 2.91
CA TRP A 28 0.52 -3.12 3.99
C TRP A 28 -0.11 -4.01 5.05
N LYS A 29 0.65 -5.01 5.52
CA LYS A 29 0.28 -5.79 6.71
C LYS A 29 0.87 -5.11 7.93
N ARG A 30 0.01 -4.65 8.83
CA ARG A 30 0.38 -4.00 10.09
C ARG A 30 0.00 -4.87 11.27
N GLN A 31 0.65 -4.59 12.39
CA GLN A 31 0.31 -5.18 13.67
C GLN A 31 0.11 -4.03 14.67
N SER A 32 -1.01 -4.01 15.37
CA SER A 32 -1.26 -3.08 16.46
C SER A 32 -0.48 -3.48 17.71
N MET A 33 -0.36 -2.55 18.68
CA MET A 33 0.38 -2.79 19.92
C MET A 33 -0.18 -3.95 20.76
N ASN A 34 -1.47 -4.27 20.60
CA ASN A 34 -2.15 -5.39 21.26
C ASN A 34 -2.00 -6.73 20.51
N GLY A 35 -1.20 -6.77 19.43
CA GLY A 35 -0.92 -7.99 18.68
C GLY A 35 -1.85 -8.29 17.51
N TYR A 36 -2.95 -7.55 17.34
CA TYR A 36 -3.88 -7.75 16.22
C TYR A 36 -3.23 -7.37 14.88
N CYS A 37 -3.30 -8.27 13.90
CA CYS A 37 -2.81 -8.02 12.55
C CYS A 37 -3.95 -7.49 11.67
N TYR A 38 -3.69 -6.43 10.92
CA TYR A 38 -4.65 -5.86 9.98
C TYR A 38 -3.95 -5.47 8.68
N PHE A 39 -4.73 -5.41 7.61
CA PHE A 39 -4.28 -4.85 6.35
C PHE A 39 -4.78 -3.41 6.22
N GLU A 40 -3.92 -2.53 5.74
CA GLU A 40 -4.29 -1.18 5.29
C GLU A 40 -3.76 -0.98 3.88
N TYR A 41 -4.32 -0.04 3.11
CA TYR A 41 -3.73 0.37 1.84
C TYR A 41 -3.60 1.87 1.71
N SER A 42 -2.54 2.30 1.01
CA SER A 42 -2.31 3.70 0.67
C SER A 42 -2.37 3.91 -0.84
N LEU A 43 -3.09 4.94 -1.27
CA LEU A 43 -3.22 5.31 -2.68
C LEU A 43 -2.12 6.29 -3.08
N SER A 44 -1.60 6.13 -4.29
CA SER A 44 -0.64 7.05 -4.88
C SER A 44 -0.87 7.19 -6.38
N ARG A 45 -0.53 8.37 -6.90
CA ARG A 45 -0.49 8.66 -8.33
C ARG A 45 0.94 8.92 -8.76
N SER A 46 1.45 8.15 -9.72
CA SER A 46 2.72 8.43 -10.37
C SER A 46 2.59 9.66 -11.27
N TYR A 47 3.57 10.54 -11.24
CA TYR A 47 3.67 11.66 -12.17
C TYR A 47 5.10 11.82 -12.68
N LYS A 48 5.21 12.44 -13.85
CA LYS A 48 6.48 12.92 -14.40
C LYS A 48 6.39 14.42 -14.55
N SER A 49 7.30 15.13 -13.93
CA SER A 49 7.41 16.58 -14.08
C SER A 49 8.00 16.90 -15.46
N GLN A 50 7.25 17.65 -16.27
CA GLN A 50 7.73 18.08 -17.58
C GLN A 50 8.85 19.12 -17.46
N SER A 51 8.90 19.90 -16.36
CA SER A 51 9.89 20.96 -16.16
C SER A 51 11.24 20.44 -15.68
N SER A 52 11.26 19.39 -14.85
CA SER A 52 12.47 18.87 -14.23
C SER A 52 12.85 17.46 -14.67
N GLY A 53 12.01 16.80 -15.48
CA GLY A 53 12.16 15.40 -15.89
C GLY A 53 12.01 14.40 -14.75
N LYS A 54 11.78 14.86 -13.51
CA LYS A 54 11.71 14.00 -12.32
C LYS A 54 10.40 13.24 -12.28
N GLU A 55 10.50 11.97 -11.93
CA GLU A 55 9.36 11.10 -11.67
C GLU A 55 9.13 10.99 -10.16
N GLY A 56 7.88 10.88 -9.75
CA GLY A 56 7.52 10.82 -8.34
C GLY A 56 6.08 10.33 -8.12
N TYR A 57 5.69 10.33 -6.84
CA TYR A 57 4.36 9.90 -6.41
C TYR A 57 3.68 11.04 -5.65
N SER A 58 2.36 11.17 -5.85
CA SER A 58 1.52 12.14 -5.16
C SER A 58 0.30 11.46 -4.55
N SER A 59 -0.15 11.94 -3.41
CA SER A 59 -1.44 11.59 -2.80
C SER A 59 -2.61 12.42 -3.36
N ASN A 60 -2.36 13.30 -4.34
CA ASN A 60 -3.38 14.16 -4.94
C ASN A 60 -3.80 13.63 -6.31
N PHE A 61 -5.12 13.61 -6.53
CA PHE A 61 -5.75 13.04 -7.72
C PHE A 61 -6.50 14.11 -8.50
N PHE A 62 -6.63 13.90 -9.82
CA PHE A 62 -7.47 14.73 -10.68
C PHE A 62 -8.80 14.04 -10.95
N ASP A 63 -9.82 14.81 -11.34
CA ASP A 63 -11.14 14.34 -11.78
C ASP A 63 -11.04 13.24 -12.86
N ARG A 64 -10.15 13.42 -13.85
CA ARG A 64 -9.89 12.42 -14.90
C ARG A 64 -9.36 11.07 -14.40
N ASN A 65 -8.89 11.00 -13.15
CA ASN A 65 -8.43 9.76 -12.53
C ASN A 65 -9.53 9.01 -11.78
N ALA A 66 -10.76 9.55 -11.70
CA ALA A 66 -11.83 8.99 -10.87
C ALA A 66 -12.08 7.50 -11.13
N ALA A 67 -12.20 7.07 -12.39
CA ALA A 67 -12.43 5.66 -12.74
C ALA A 67 -11.29 4.75 -12.23
N GLN A 68 -10.04 5.14 -12.47
CA GLN A 68 -8.85 4.38 -12.03
C GLN A 68 -8.74 4.32 -10.51
N VAL A 69 -9.08 5.40 -9.81
CA VAL A 69 -9.10 5.42 -8.34
C VAL A 69 -10.15 4.45 -7.81
N ILE A 70 -11.36 4.46 -8.37
CA ILE A 70 -12.44 3.55 -7.97
C ILE A 70 -12.06 2.09 -8.21
N GLU A 71 -11.51 1.75 -9.37
CA GLU A 71 -11.07 0.38 -9.69
C GLU A 71 -9.99 -0.11 -8.73
N VAL A 72 -8.97 0.71 -8.49
CA VAL A 72 -7.86 0.36 -7.59
C VAL A 72 -8.34 0.16 -6.15
N ILE A 73 -9.28 0.98 -5.68
CA ILE A 73 -9.90 0.82 -4.34
C ILE A 73 -10.68 -0.49 -4.28
N LYS A 74 -11.51 -0.78 -5.29
CA LYS A 74 -12.32 -2.02 -5.33
C LYS A 74 -11.44 -3.26 -5.27
N GLU A 75 -10.40 -3.30 -6.11
CA GLU A 75 -9.47 -4.43 -6.16
C GLU A 75 -8.64 -4.58 -4.88
N ALA A 76 -8.18 -3.47 -4.29
CA ALA A 76 -7.43 -3.51 -3.03
C ALA A 76 -8.30 -3.98 -1.86
N SER A 77 -9.55 -3.50 -1.78
CA SER A 77 -10.51 -3.97 -0.77
C SER A 77 -10.86 -5.45 -0.97
N ALA A 78 -11.14 -5.89 -2.20
CA ALA A 78 -11.42 -7.29 -2.50
C ALA A 78 -10.25 -8.21 -2.11
N TRP A 79 -9.01 -7.78 -2.38
CA TRP A 79 -7.83 -8.52 -1.94
C TRP A 79 -7.77 -8.63 -0.41
N ILE A 80 -8.03 -7.56 0.34
CA ILE A 80 -8.05 -7.61 1.81
C ILE A 80 -9.15 -8.53 2.33
N GLU A 81 -10.34 -8.51 1.72
CA GLU A 81 -11.46 -9.40 2.08
C GLU A 81 -11.11 -10.87 1.84
N GLU A 82 -10.44 -11.17 0.72
CA GLU A 82 -9.93 -12.51 0.42
C GLU A 82 -8.89 -12.96 1.45
N GLN A 83 -7.98 -12.08 1.86
CA GLN A 83 -6.97 -12.39 2.88
C GLN A 83 -7.52 -12.45 4.32
N SER A 84 -8.66 -11.81 4.58
CA SER A 84 -9.31 -11.82 5.90
C SER A 84 -10.37 -12.91 6.04
N SER A 85 -10.72 -13.58 4.93
CA SER A 85 -11.62 -14.73 4.96
C SER A 85 -10.92 -15.90 5.66
N PRO A 86 -11.60 -16.64 6.56
CA PRO A 86 -11.01 -17.59 7.50
C PRO A 86 -10.52 -18.91 6.86
N ALA A 87 -10.02 -18.89 5.62
CA ALA A 87 -9.37 -20.05 5.00
C ALA A 87 -7.92 -20.25 5.45
N ASP A 88 -7.35 -19.30 6.21
CA ASP A 88 -5.95 -19.31 6.70
C ASP A 88 -5.84 -19.54 8.23
N GLU A 89 -6.88 -20.08 8.88
CA GLU A 89 -6.80 -20.48 10.30
C GLU A 89 -6.49 -21.98 10.51
N THR A 90 -6.43 -22.79 9.44
CA THR A 90 -6.26 -24.26 9.56
C THR A 90 -4.82 -24.78 9.71
N GLU A 91 -3.77 -23.95 9.73
CA GLU A 91 -2.38 -24.45 9.75
C GLU A 91 -1.58 -24.12 11.03
N LYS A 92 -2.24 -23.73 12.13
CA LYS A 92 -1.55 -23.49 13.42
C LYS A 92 -2.00 -24.32 14.62
N GLU A 93 -2.93 -25.26 14.45
CA GLU A 93 -3.37 -26.17 15.52
C GLU A 93 -3.00 -27.64 15.23
N ALA A 94 -1.86 -27.87 14.57
CA ALA A 94 -1.28 -29.20 14.38
C ALA A 94 0.26 -29.14 14.40
N ALA A 95 0.83 -28.74 15.53
CA ALA A 95 2.24 -28.96 15.86
C ALA A 95 2.43 -29.15 17.36
#